data_AF-A0A4Y3WVN1-F1
#
_entry.id   AF-A0A4Y3WVN1-F1
#
_cell.length_a   1.000
_cell.length_b   1.000
_cell.length_c   1.000
_cell.angle_alpha   90.00
_cell.angle_beta   90.00
_cell.angle_gamma   90.00
#
_symmetry.space_group_name_H-M   'P 1'
#
loop_
_entity.id
_entity.type
_entity.pdbx_description
1 polymer ?
#
loop_
_entity_poly.entity_id
_entity_poly.type
_entity_poly.pdbx_seq_one_letter_code
_entity_poly.pdbx_strand_id
1 'polypeptide(L)'
;MPTQHSATYDVAVVDLPEGRALVLSPTIPEDAPPAVREGIARRRITNTGGTCPCGARACLPNRATRRRAKRRGEMTRVHVEHAVDCPATDEALDAAMRGVR
;
A
#
# COMPACT_ATOMS: atom_id res chain seq x y z
N MET A 1 -21.73 22.09 5.84
CA MET A 1 -20.73 21.87 6.92
C MET A 1 -19.69 20.92 6.38
N PRO A 2 -18.39 21.19 6.46
CA PRO A 2 -17.39 20.22 6.00
C PRO A 2 -17.45 18.99 6.91
N THR A 3 -17.72 17.83 6.33
CA THR A 3 -17.59 16.54 7.01
C THR A 3 -16.13 16.34 7.36
N GLN A 4 -15.82 16.32 8.66
CA GLN A 4 -14.50 15.92 9.12
C GLN A 4 -14.42 14.39 8.99
N HIS A 5 -13.52 13.91 8.13
CA HIS A 5 -13.23 12.49 7.98
C HIS A 5 -11.97 12.16 8.80
N SER A 6 -12.11 11.41 9.89
CA SER A 6 -10.98 10.86 10.63
C SER A 6 -10.59 9.51 10.03
N ALA A 7 -9.32 9.33 9.68
CA ALA A 7 -8.78 8.05 9.23
C ALA A 7 -7.63 7.61 10.14
N THR A 8 -7.61 6.32 10.50
CA THR A 8 -6.55 5.72 11.30
C THR A 8 -5.60 4.95 10.39
N TYR A 9 -4.31 5.11 10.64
CA TYR A 9 -3.25 4.46 9.90
C TYR A 9 -2.32 3.73 10.86
N ASP A 10 -1.91 2.52 10.48
CA ASP A 10 -0.79 1.87 11.13
C ASP A 10 0.50 2.34 10.47
N VAL A 11 1.50 2.63 11.30
CA VAL A 11 2.80 3.12 10.88
C VAL A 11 3.82 2.01 11.09
N ALA A 12 4.47 1.57 10.01
CA ALA A 12 5.59 0.64 10.07
C ALA A 12 6.89 1.34 9.67
N VAL A 13 7.96 1.11 10.43
CA VAL A 13 9.32 1.49 10.03
C VAL A 13 9.93 0.30 9.28
N VAL A 14 10.45 0.54 8.08
CA VAL A 14 11.13 -0.49 7.28
C VAL A 14 12.55 -0.07 6.91
N ASP A 15 13.48 -1.00 6.99
CA ASP A 15 14.85 -0.82 6.54
C ASP A 15 14.96 -1.12 5.04
N LEU A 16 15.41 -0.12 4.28
CA LEU A 16 15.69 -0.24 2.85
C LEU A 16 17.20 -0.13 2.62
N PRO A 17 17.73 -0.65 1.50
CA PRO A 17 19.15 -0.49 1.17
C PRO A 17 19.64 0.97 1.13
N GLU A 18 18.73 1.92 0.92
CA GLU A 18 19.05 3.36 0.79
C GLU A 18 18.69 4.18 2.05
N GLY A 19 18.30 3.52 3.15
CA GLY A 19 17.93 4.14 4.44
C GLY A 19 16.66 3.57 5.07
N ARG A 20 16.13 4.23 6.09
CA ARG A 20 14.84 3.87 6.71
C ARG A 20 13.67 4.58 6.05
N ALA A 21 12.54 3.90 5.94
CA ALA A 21 11.29 4.48 5.45
C ALA A 21 10.14 4.25 6.44
N LEU A 22 9.19 5.19 6.44
CA LEU A 22 7.90 5.03 7.10
C LEU A 22 6.89 4.57 6.06
N VAL A 23 6.22 3.44 6.34
CA VAL A 23 5.10 2.94 5.56
C VAL A 23 3.83 3.23 6.35
N LEU A 24 2.96 4.06 5.77
CA LEU A 24 1.61 4.29 6.27
C LEU A 24 0.66 3.33 5.56
N SER A 25 -0.11 2.56 6.32
CA SER A 25 -1.15 1.69 5.79
C SER A 25 -2.45 1.96 6.53
N PRO A 26 -3.62 1.95 5.87
CA PRO A 26 -4.89 2.00 6.59
C PRO A 26 -4.93 0.93 7.68
N THR A 27 -5.41 1.29 8.87
CA THR A 27 -5.73 0.31 9.90
C THR A 27 -6.83 -0.60 9.35
N ILE A 28 -6.67 -1.92 9.53
CA ILE A 28 -7.65 -2.90 9.08
C ILE A 28 -8.80 -2.91 10.10
N PRO A 29 -10.03 -2.50 9.74
CA PRO A 29 -11.15 -2.57 10.65
C PRO A 29 -11.44 -4.03 11.01
N GLU A 30 -11.67 -4.32 12.30
CA GLU A 30 -11.94 -5.69 12.75
C GLU A 30 -13.26 -6.24 12.19
N ASP A 31 -14.23 -5.34 11.96
CA ASP A 31 -15.56 -5.59 11.42
C ASP A 31 -15.59 -5.59 9.87
N ALA A 32 -14.48 -5.30 9.21
CA ALA A 32 -14.42 -5.34 7.75
C ALA A 32 -14.63 -6.78 7.23
N PRO A 33 -15.24 -6.95 6.04
CA PRO A 33 -15.42 -8.26 5.43
C PRO A 33 -14.08 -9.02 5.31
N PRO A 34 -14.07 -10.36 5.47
CA PRO A 34 -12.82 -11.15 5.43
C PRO A 34 -11.97 -10.91 4.19
N ALA A 35 -12.59 -10.79 3.01
CA ALA A 35 -11.91 -10.49 1.75
C ALA A 35 -11.18 -9.13 1.77
N VAL A 36 -11.81 -8.11 2.37
CA VAL A 36 -11.22 -6.77 2.52
C VAL A 36 -10.03 -6.82 3.49
N ARG A 37 -10.21 -7.49 4.64
CA ARG A 37 -9.14 -7.64 5.65
C ARG A 37 -7.91 -8.33 5.06
N GLU A 38 -8.13 -9.45 4.39
CA GLU A 38 -7.06 -10.22 3.74
C GLU A 38 -6.39 -9.40 2.63
N GLY A 39 -7.17 -8.71 1.80
CA GLY A 39 -6.66 -7.86 0.75
C GLY A 39 -5.78 -6.71 1.24
N ILE A 40 -6.17 -6.03 2.33
CA ILE A 40 -5.34 -5.00 2.97
C ILE A 40 -4.07 -5.64 3.55
N ALA A 41 -4.18 -6.80 4.20
CA ALA A 41 -3.01 -7.51 4.73
C ALA A 41 -2.00 -7.87 3.64
N ARG A 42 -2.47 -8.35 2.47
CA ARG A 42 -1.61 -8.63 1.30
C ARG A 42 -0.91 -7.37 0.79
N ARG A 43 -1.63 -6.26 0.64
CA ARG A 43 -1.03 -4.97 0.23
C ARG A 43 0.00 -4.49 1.25
N ARG A 44 -0.25 -4.66 2.55
CA ARG A 44 0.71 -4.33 3.62
C ARG A 44 2.00 -5.14 3.50
N ILE A 45 1.89 -6.46 3.28
CA ILE A 45 3.06 -7.33 3.07
C ILE A 45 3.91 -6.83 1.89
N THR A 46 3.29 -6.47 0.77
CA THR A 46 4.04 -5.96 -0.38
C THR A 46 4.64 -4.59 -0.12
N ASN A 47 3.95 -3.71 0.62
CA ASN A 47 4.46 -2.38 0.96
C ASN A 47 5.64 -2.41 1.94
N THR A 48 5.70 -3.39 2.85
CA THR A 48 6.76 -3.48 3.86
C THR A 48 7.88 -4.46 3.48
N GLY A 49 7.52 -5.65 3.02
CA GLY A 49 8.45 -6.73 2.68
C GLY A 49 8.80 -6.83 1.19
N GLY A 50 8.13 -6.06 0.34
CA GLY A 50 8.44 -5.96 -1.09
C GLY A 50 7.93 -7.10 -1.97
N THR A 51 7.45 -8.21 -1.39
CA THR A 51 6.93 -9.37 -2.16
C THR A 51 5.65 -9.92 -1.53
N CYS A 52 4.57 -10.00 -2.32
CA CYS A 52 3.34 -10.72 -1.96
C CYS A 52 3.54 -12.24 -2.11
N PRO A 53 2.88 -13.11 -1.32
CA PRO A 53 2.94 -14.56 -1.55
C PRO A 53 2.40 -15.03 -2.91
N CYS A 54 1.63 -14.20 -3.63
CA CYS A 54 1.26 -14.48 -5.02
C CYS A 54 2.39 -14.20 -6.04
N GLY A 55 3.59 -13.81 -5.57
CA GLY A 55 4.74 -13.46 -6.41
C GLY A 55 4.82 -11.98 -6.80
N ALA A 56 3.80 -11.18 -6.52
CA ALA A 56 3.76 -9.76 -6.85
C ALA A 56 4.88 -8.98 -6.16
N ARG A 57 5.49 -8.04 -6.87
CA ARG A 57 6.54 -7.14 -6.37
C ARG A 57 6.26 -5.70 -6.76
N ALA A 58 6.77 -4.77 -5.96
CA ALA A 58 6.74 -3.36 -6.29
C ALA A 58 7.55 -3.06 -7.56
N CYS A 59 6.89 -2.58 -8.60
CA CYS A 59 7.52 -2.05 -9.81
C CYS A 59 8.04 -0.64 -9.50
N LEU A 60 9.21 -0.58 -8.88
CA LEU A 60 9.85 0.68 -8.53
C LEU A 60 10.36 1.38 -9.78
N PRO A 61 10.19 2.71 -9.89
CA PRO A 61 10.84 3.49 -10.93
C PRO A 61 12.36 3.31 -10.90
N ASN A 62 13.01 3.56 -12.03
CA ASN A 62 14.47 3.46 -12.15
C ASN A 62 15.19 4.35 -11.11
N ARG A 63 16.44 4.00 -10.81
CA ARG A 63 17.25 4.65 -9.77
C ARG A 63 17.37 6.17 -9.96
N ALA A 64 17.50 6.64 -11.20
CA ALA A 64 17.62 8.06 -11.51
C ALA A 64 16.33 8.83 -11.14
N THR A 65 15.17 8.25 -11.46
CA THR A 65 13.85 8.81 -11.12
C THR A 65 13.65 8.88 -9.61
N ARG A 66 13.95 7.80 -8.88
CA ARG A 66 13.85 7.79 -7.41
C ARG A 66 14.74 8.84 -6.75
N ARG A 67 15.98 8.99 -7.23
CA ARG A 67 16.91 10.01 -6.73
C ARG A 67 16.43 11.44 -7.00
N ARG A 68 15.87 11.69 -8.20
CA ARG A 68 15.27 12.98 -8.53
C ARG A 68 14.10 13.31 -7.61
N ALA A 69 13.18 12.37 -7.42
CA ALA A 69 12.03 12.54 -6.53
C ALA A 69 12.48 12.84 -5.08
N LYS A 70 13.43 12.05 -4.55
CA LYS A 70 14.02 12.27 -3.21
C LYS A 70 14.60 13.68 -3.05
N ARG A 71 15.39 14.15 -4.02
CA ARG A 71 16.00 15.49 -3.96
C ARG A 71 14.98 16.63 -3.99
N ARG A 72 13.81 16.39 -4.58
CA ARG A 72 12.74 17.38 -4.73
C ARG A 72 11.65 17.26 -3.67
N GLY A 73 11.74 16.27 -2.77
CA GLY A 73 10.66 15.97 -1.83
C GLY A 73 9.38 15.49 -2.52
N GLU A 74 9.46 14.96 -3.74
CA GLU A 74 8.31 14.50 -4.51
C GLU A 74 7.93 13.05 -4.11
N MET A 75 6.64 12.78 -4.02
CA MET A 75 6.14 11.41 -3.84
C MET A 75 6.36 10.59 -5.12
N THR A 76 6.83 9.36 -4.96
CA THR A 76 6.96 8.42 -6.06
C THR A 76 5.73 7.52 -6.12
N ARG A 77 5.04 7.51 -7.26
CA ARG A 77 3.98 6.52 -7.51
C ARG A 77 4.62 5.19 -7.88
N VAL A 78 4.21 4.14 -7.18
CA VAL A 78 4.65 2.76 -7.41
C VAL A 78 3.45 1.95 -7.88
N HIS A 79 3.65 1.12 -8.90
CA HIS A 79 2.65 0.18 -9.36
C HIS A 79 3.02 -1.22 -8.85
N VAL A 80 2.01 -2.02 -8.54
CA VAL A 80 2.17 -3.42 -8.12
C VAL A 80 1.17 -4.24 -8.93
N GLU A 81 1.66 -5.26 -9.62
CA GLU A 81 0.85 -6.18 -10.40
C GLU A 81 0.69 -7.48 -9.61
N HIS A 82 -0.55 -7.76 -9.21
CA HIS A 82 -0.91 -8.99 -8.52
C HIS A 82 -1.47 -10.02 -9.51
N ALA A 83 -1.41 -11.30 -9.15
CA ALA A 83 -2.11 -12.35 -9.89
C ALA A 83 -3.63 -12.11 -9.86
N VAL A 84 -4.34 -12.58 -10.89
CA VAL A 84 -5.80 -12.36 -11.07
C VAL A 84 -6.59 -12.74 -9.81
N ASP A 85 -6.27 -13.88 -9.20
CA ASP A 85 -6.99 -14.39 -8.02
C ASP A 85 -6.34 -13.99 -6.69
N CYS A 86 -5.51 -12.94 -6.68
CA CYS A 86 -4.90 -12.46 -5.45
C CYS A 86 -5.94 -11.67 -4.63
N PRO A 87 -6.05 -11.91 -3.32
CA PRO A 87 -6.93 -11.09 -2.46
C PRO A 87 -6.60 -9.59 -2.48
N ALA A 88 -5.38 -9.21 -2.87
CA ALA A 88 -4.97 -7.81 -3.01
C ALA A 88 -5.67 -7.07 -4.17
N THR A 89 -6.31 -7.80 -5.09
CA THR A 89 -7.08 -7.29 -6.24
C THR A 89 -8.55 -7.69 -6.16
N ASP A 90 -9.01 -8.14 -5.00
CA ASP A 90 -10.40 -8.51 -4.78
C ASP A 90 -11.35 -7.32 -5.03
N GLU A 91 -12.47 -7.57 -5.70
CA GLU A 91 -13.43 -6.52 -6.06
C GLU A 91 -14.04 -5.83 -4.84
N ALA A 92 -14.27 -6.56 -3.74
CA ALA A 92 -14.81 -5.98 -2.50
C ALA A 92 -13.80 -5.02 -1.87
N LEU A 93 -12.50 -5.34 -1.95
CA LEU A 93 -11.43 -4.44 -1.53
C LEU A 93 -11.39 -3.19 -2.41
N ASP A 94 -11.47 -3.34 -3.73
CA ASP A 94 -11.44 -2.20 -4.64
C ASP A 94 -12.65 -1.28 -4.48
N ALA A 95 -13.84 -1.85 -4.25
CA ALA A 95 -15.05 -1.10 -3.91
C ALA A 95 -14.87 -0.34 -2.58
N ALA A 96 -14.37 -1.00 -1.54
CA ALA A 96 -14.11 -0.39 -0.24
C ALA A 96 -13.12 0.79 -0.35
N MET A 97 -12.05 0.63 -1.13
CA MET A 97 -11.02 1.68 -1.30
C MET A 97 -11.52 2.86 -2.15
N ARG A 98 -12.43 2.65 -3.11
CA ARG A 98 -13.03 3.74 -3.90
C ARG A 98 -14.02 4.59 -3.08
N GLY A 99 -14.60 4.03 -2.02
CA GLY A 99 -15.50 4.73 -1.11
C GLY A 99 -14.82 5.69 -0.12
N VAL A 100 -13.48 5.69 -0.02
CA VAL A 100 -12.69 6.54 0.90
C VAL A 100 -12.32 7.89 0.25
N ARG A 101 -13.20 8.48 -0.57
CA ARG A 101 -12.95 9.77 -1.23
C ARG A 101 -13.55 10.95 -0.48
#